data_AF-A0A1Q5UF54-F1
#
_entry.id   AF-A0A1Q5UF54-F1
#
_cell.length_a   1.000
_cell.length_b   1.000
_cell.length_c   1.000
_cell.angle_alpha   90.00
_cell.angle_beta   90.00
_cell.angle_gamma   90.00
#
_symmetry.space_group_name_H-M   'P 1'
#
loop_
_entity.id
_entity.type
_entity.pdbx_description
1 polymer ?
#
loop_
_entity_poly.entity_id
_entity_poly.type
_entity_poly.pdbx_seq_one_letter_code
_entity_poly.pdbx_strand_id
1 'polypeptide(L)'
;MFSLILLLVATSLATIAILDPSDFADLSGDAADNTLTAEWDYAPLSYQEYLITGPYIYNDTSKEVSHKTLTVARNDTSVVVVTESSHVNMSGSTVIKNGYSSDLYQSSFYGLNAAVNIANASVAYLDNVNVNSSQWSRQHLCSRSNCRTTRHLTAGLLAGAVIFSYGSRESGSEISLTNSRLTELPDDAAGLWFGNVIASTSLVRSQINTTSGILVIAHYTQVTQEFNHFADSTAAAEATITISESTLTGDLVAFNGSSFSWVLGNYSTWTGKTYSGYGNASFSVSLDATSSWTLTGNTALTNFTDADTTLGNVHCAGYNLYYDSSSAHNRCASKKMHGEGYIKPATKSQLQGSH
;
A
#
# COMPACT_ATOMS: atom_id res chain seq x y z
N MET A 1 -32.25 -17.61 64.98
CA MET A 1 -32.41 -18.26 63.67
C MET A 1 -32.87 -17.23 62.66
N PHE A 2 -31.97 -16.72 61.82
CA PHE A 2 -32.32 -16.04 60.57
C PHE A 2 -31.16 -16.35 59.60
N SER A 3 -31.41 -17.29 58.68
CA SER A 3 -30.45 -17.69 57.65
C SER A 3 -30.42 -16.65 56.54
N LEU A 4 -29.22 -16.13 56.28
CA LEU A 4 -28.91 -15.25 55.16
C LEU A 4 -28.74 -16.10 53.90
N ILE A 5 -29.66 -15.99 52.94
CA ILE A 5 -29.55 -16.63 51.63
C ILE A 5 -28.75 -15.69 50.72
N LEU A 6 -27.53 -16.09 50.37
CA LEU A 6 -26.67 -15.42 49.41
C LEU A 6 -27.02 -15.92 48.00
N LEU A 7 -27.65 -15.09 47.16
CA LEU A 7 -27.85 -15.38 45.75
C LEU A 7 -26.52 -15.16 45.01
N LEU A 8 -25.91 -16.23 44.49
CA LEU A 8 -24.86 -16.12 43.47
C LEU A 8 -25.50 -15.76 42.14
N VAL A 9 -25.26 -14.55 41.65
CA VAL A 9 -25.55 -14.16 40.27
C VAL A 9 -24.42 -14.69 39.40
N ALA A 10 -24.71 -15.66 38.54
CA ALA A 10 -23.78 -16.11 37.51
C ALA A 10 -23.57 -14.96 36.51
N THR A 11 -22.37 -14.37 36.51
CA THR A 11 -21.96 -13.44 35.45
C THR A 11 -21.73 -14.24 34.19
N SER A 12 -22.67 -14.19 33.24
CA SER A 12 -22.42 -14.70 31.89
C SER A 12 -21.33 -13.84 31.25
N LEU A 13 -20.19 -14.45 30.92
CA LEU A 13 -19.21 -13.87 30.02
C LEU A 13 -19.87 -13.75 28.64
N ALA A 14 -20.43 -12.57 28.35
CA ALA A 14 -20.87 -12.24 27.01
C ALA A 14 -19.62 -11.93 26.19
N THR A 15 -19.13 -12.92 25.45
CA THR A 15 -18.12 -12.69 24.42
C THR A 15 -18.81 -11.98 23.26
N ILE A 16 -18.51 -10.70 23.06
CA ILE A 16 -18.86 -10.02 21.82
C ILE A 16 -17.85 -10.49 20.78
N ALA A 17 -18.25 -11.45 19.95
CA ALA A 17 -17.53 -11.73 18.72
C ALA A 17 -17.83 -10.59 17.76
N ILE A 18 -16.89 -9.66 17.60
CA ILE A 18 -16.89 -8.75 16.45
C ILE A 18 -16.46 -9.62 15.27
N LEU A 19 -17.44 -10.19 14.57
CA LEU A 19 -17.21 -10.82 13.27
C LEU A 19 -16.75 -9.73 12.32
N ASP A 20 -15.50 -9.83 11.88
CA ASP A 20 -15.00 -9.03 10.77
C ASP A 20 -15.55 -9.65 9.47
N PRO A 21 -16.36 -8.93 8.67
CA PRO A 21 -16.79 -9.43 7.37
C PRO A 21 -15.63 -9.80 6.43
N SER A 22 -14.40 -9.32 6.71
CA SER A 22 -13.19 -9.67 5.96
C SER A 22 -12.64 -11.07 6.23
N ASP A 23 -13.13 -11.77 7.26
CA ASP A 23 -12.80 -13.18 7.54
C ASP A 23 -13.48 -14.16 6.55
N PHE A 24 -14.34 -13.66 5.67
CA PHE A 24 -15.10 -14.42 4.69
C PHE A 24 -14.65 -14.09 3.25
N ALA A 25 -13.37 -14.33 2.93
CA ALA A 25 -12.98 -14.51 1.53
C ALA A 25 -13.47 -15.89 1.07
N ASP A 26 -14.35 -15.94 0.06
CA ASP A 26 -14.77 -17.21 -0.56
C ASP A 26 -13.68 -17.71 -1.52
N LEU A 27 -12.60 -18.22 -0.93
CA LEU A 27 -11.46 -18.78 -1.66
C LEU A 27 -11.86 -19.94 -2.58
N SER A 28 -13.01 -20.58 -2.31
CA SER A 28 -13.53 -21.69 -3.12
C SER A 28 -14.27 -21.21 -4.37
N GLY A 29 -14.97 -20.07 -4.27
CA GLY A 29 -15.52 -19.35 -5.42
C GLY A 29 -14.41 -18.77 -6.30
N ASP A 30 -13.37 -18.21 -5.68
CA ASP A 30 -12.23 -17.61 -6.40
C ASP A 30 -11.37 -18.65 -7.16
N ALA A 31 -11.40 -19.93 -6.74
CA ALA A 31 -10.64 -20.99 -7.38
C ALA A 31 -11.14 -21.35 -8.79
N ALA A 32 -12.42 -21.09 -9.10
CA ALA A 32 -12.97 -21.31 -10.44
C ALA A 32 -12.40 -20.32 -11.47
N ASP A 33 -12.05 -19.11 -11.03
CA ASP A 33 -11.56 -18.02 -11.88
C ASP A 33 -10.12 -18.27 -12.39
N ASN A 34 -9.34 -19.11 -11.68
CA ASN A 34 -7.97 -19.50 -12.07
C ASN A 34 -7.89 -20.29 -13.39
N THR A 35 -9.03 -20.68 -13.97
CA THR A 35 -9.11 -21.43 -15.23
C THR A 35 -9.30 -20.52 -16.46
N LEU A 36 -9.53 -19.22 -16.27
CA LEU A 36 -9.75 -18.26 -17.36
C LEU A 36 -8.42 -17.65 -17.82
N THR A 37 -7.97 -17.97 -19.04
CA THR A 37 -6.78 -17.38 -19.67
C THR A 37 -7.18 -16.22 -20.57
N ALA A 38 -6.67 -15.01 -20.31
CA ALA A 38 -6.82 -13.89 -21.23
C ALA A 38 -5.97 -14.06 -22.49
N GLU A 39 -6.50 -13.63 -23.64
CA GLU A 39 -5.70 -13.41 -24.85
C GLU A 39 -5.00 -12.04 -24.74
N TRP A 40 -3.67 -12.06 -24.86
CA TRP A 40 -2.79 -10.91 -24.68
C TRP A 40 -2.22 -10.37 -25.99
N ASP A 41 -2.66 -10.93 -27.12
CA ASP A 41 -2.12 -10.61 -28.45
C ASP A 41 -3.17 -9.84 -29.25
N TYR A 42 -3.50 -8.63 -28.78
CA TYR A 42 -4.33 -7.69 -29.52
C TYR A 42 -3.74 -6.27 -29.44
N ALA A 43 -3.99 -5.46 -30.48
CA ALA A 43 -3.32 -4.17 -30.62
C ALA A 43 -3.78 -3.17 -29.52
N PRO A 44 -2.85 -2.51 -28.80
CA PRO A 44 -3.18 -1.52 -27.78
C PRO A 44 -3.89 -0.30 -28.36
N LEU A 45 -4.98 0.11 -27.73
CA LEU A 45 -5.62 1.40 -27.98
C LEU A 45 -5.08 2.43 -26.99
N SER A 46 -4.46 3.48 -27.51
CA SER A 46 -3.85 4.58 -26.74
C SER A 46 -4.84 5.66 -26.28
N TYR A 47 -6.14 5.41 -26.47
CA TYR A 47 -7.23 6.29 -26.08
C TYR A 47 -8.34 5.46 -25.41
N GLN A 48 -9.17 6.13 -24.61
CA GLN A 48 -10.31 5.50 -23.96
C GLN A 48 -11.34 5.14 -25.03
N GLU A 49 -11.53 3.85 -25.28
CA GLU A 49 -12.54 3.33 -26.20
C GLU A 49 -13.85 3.08 -25.44
N TYR A 50 -13.76 2.51 -24.23
CA TYR A 50 -14.93 2.19 -23.43
C TYR A 50 -15.25 3.30 -22.44
N LEU A 51 -16.54 3.65 -22.35
CA LEU A 51 -17.02 4.52 -21.30
C LEU A 51 -16.85 3.84 -19.94
N ILE A 52 -16.18 4.52 -19.01
CA ILE A 52 -16.11 4.09 -17.63
C ILE A 52 -17.47 4.32 -16.98
N THR A 53 -18.17 3.24 -16.71
CA THR A 53 -19.54 3.27 -16.22
C THR A 53 -19.70 2.34 -15.03
N GLY A 54 -20.71 2.62 -14.21
CA GLY A 54 -21.07 1.82 -13.06
C GLY A 54 -22.49 2.12 -12.59
N PRO A 55 -23.04 1.31 -11.67
CA PRO A 55 -24.31 1.61 -11.02
C PRO A 55 -24.24 2.86 -10.12
N TYR A 56 -23.04 3.25 -9.67
CA TYR A 56 -22.83 4.40 -8.80
C TYR A 56 -21.85 5.40 -9.44
N ILE A 57 -22.36 6.25 -10.31
CA ILE A 57 -21.58 7.32 -10.96
C ILE A 57 -21.86 8.64 -10.27
N TYR A 58 -20.80 9.36 -9.95
CA TYR A 58 -20.82 10.72 -9.40
C TYR A 58 -20.05 11.62 -10.37
N ASN A 59 -20.77 12.57 -10.98
CA ASN A 59 -20.25 13.49 -11.99
C ASN A 59 -20.55 14.94 -11.59
N ASP A 60 -19.53 15.81 -11.63
CA ASP A 60 -19.63 17.23 -11.26
C ASP A 60 -20.45 17.46 -9.99
N THR A 61 -20.16 16.67 -8.96
CA THR A 61 -20.99 16.64 -7.75
C THR A 61 -20.18 16.41 -6.49
N SER A 62 -20.71 16.89 -5.37
CA SER A 62 -20.25 16.54 -4.03
C SER A 62 -21.27 15.61 -3.38
N LYS A 63 -20.85 14.42 -2.92
CA LYS A 63 -21.77 13.41 -2.41
C LYS A 63 -21.26 12.69 -1.17
N GLU A 64 -22.17 12.45 -0.24
CA GLU A 64 -21.98 11.57 0.90
C GLU A 64 -22.66 10.21 0.65
N VAL A 65 -21.93 9.12 0.90
CA VAL A 65 -22.37 7.73 0.70
C VAL A 65 -22.10 6.92 1.96
N SER A 66 -23.10 6.82 2.83
CA SER A 66 -22.92 6.18 4.14
C SER A 66 -23.65 4.84 4.26
N HIS A 67 -23.02 3.83 4.86
CA HIS A 67 -23.61 2.55 5.24
C HIS A 67 -24.29 1.77 4.11
N LYS A 68 -23.64 1.72 2.93
CA LYS A 68 -24.18 1.01 1.76
C LYS A 68 -23.31 -0.16 1.35
N THR A 69 -23.93 -1.23 0.88
CA THR A 69 -23.25 -2.24 0.05
C THR A 69 -23.46 -1.87 -1.42
N LEU A 70 -22.38 -1.47 -2.07
CA LEU A 70 -22.31 -1.12 -3.48
C LEU A 70 -21.72 -2.32 -4.21
N THR A 71 -22.42 -2.87 -5.18
CA THR A 71 -21.93 -4.07 -5.87
C THR A 71 -22.22 -4.03 -7.36
N VAL A 72 -21.32 -4.61 -8.14
CA VAL A 72 -21.60 -4.93 -9.55
C VAL A 72 -20.90 -6.24 -9.89
N ALA A 73 -21.63 -7.12 -10.58
CA ALA A 73 -21.11 -8.40 -11.06
C ALA A 73 -20.88 -8.41 -12.59
N ARG A 74 -21.27 -7.32 -13.27
CA ARG A 74 -21.19 -7.21 -14.73
C ARG A 74 -19.74 -6.97 -15.15
N ASN A 75 -19.36 -7.61 -16.25
CA ASN A 75 -18.09 -7.38 -16.92
C ASN A 75 -17.97 -5.94 -17.42
N ASP A 76 -16.74 -5.45 -17.57
CA ASP A 76 -16.41 -4.12 -18.10
C ASP A 76 -17.18 -2.98 -17.43
N THR A 77 -17.48 -3.13 -16.15
CA THR A 77 -18.32 -2.19 -15.42
C THR A 77 -17.74 -1.92 -14.06
N SER A 78 -17.46 -0.67 -13.76
CA SER A 78 -16.99 -0.23 -12.47
C SER A 78 -18.14 -0.25 -11.44
N VAL A 79 -17.89 -0.46 -10.15
CA VAL A 79 -18.95 -0.32 -9.12
C VAL A 79 -19.20 1.16 -8.89
N VAL A 80 -18.16 1.88 -8.49
CA VAL A 80 -18.20 3.31 -8.17
C VAL A 80 -17.32 4.06 -9.15
N VAL A 81 -17.86 5.12 -9.76
CA VAL A 81 -17.13 6.01 -10.67
C VAL A 81 -17.29 7.43 -10.16
N VAL A 82 -16.18 8.06 -9.78
CA VAL A 82 -16.12 9.45 -9.32
C VAL A 82 -15.36 10.23 -10.39
N THR A 83 -16.04 11.11 -11.10
CA THR A 83 -15.48 11.79 -12.28
C THR A 83 -15.96 13.24 -12.39
N GLU A 84 -15.42 13.98 -13.36
CA GLU A 84 -15.73 15.38 -13.64
C GLU A 84 -15.60 16.28 -12.40
N SER A 85 -14.41 16.33 -11.79
CA SER A 85 -14.13 17.14 -10.59
C SER A 85 -15.07 16.89 -9.39
N SER A 86 -15.56 15.66 -9.24
CA SER A 86 -16.45 15.30 -8.14
C SER A 86 -15.71 15.14 -6.81
N HIS A 87 -16.43 15.35 -5.71
CA HIS A 87 -15.95 15.12 -4.34
C HIS A 87 -16.87 14.14 -3.62
N VAL A 88 -16.46 12.88 -3.52
CA VAL A 88 -17.29 11.84 -2.90
C VAL A 88 -16.71 11.43 -1.57
N ASN A 89 -17.50 11.50 -0.51
CA ASN A 89 -17.14 10.96 0.79
C ASN A 89 -18.03 9.77 1.08
N MET A 90 -17.43 8.61 1.28
CA MET A 90 -18.10 7.35 1.51
C MET A 90 -17.77 6.86 2.90
N SER A 91 -18.77 6.64 3.74
CA SER A 91 -18.57 6.17 5.12
C SER A 91 -19.22 4.81 5.38
N GLY A 92 -18.61 3.93 6.17
CA GLY A 92 -19.23 2.71 6.69
C GLY A 92 -19.79 1.74 5.65
N SER A 93 -19.27 1.77 4.42
CA SER A 93 -19.85 1.10 3.25
C SER A 93 -19.00 -0.11 2.80
N THR A 94 -19.54 -0.96 1.94
CA THR A 94 -18.84 -2.08 1.33
C THR A 94 -18.95 -1.97 -0.18
N VAL A 95 -17.85 -2.05 -0.90
CA VAL A 95 -17.80 -2.06 -2.37
C VAL A 95 -17.36 -3.44 -2.82
N ILE A 96 -18.21 -4.15 -3.57
CA ILE A 96 -17.95 -5.51 -4.04
C ILE A 96 -17.96 -5.52 -5.56
N LYS A 97 -16.82 -5.83 -6.16
CA LYS A 97 -16.70 -6.00 -7.61
C LYS A 97 -16.51 -7.47 -7.96
N ASN A 98 -17.43 -7.99 -8.76
CA ASN A 98 -17.35 -9.32 -9.38
C ASN A 98 -17.45 -9.19 -10.90
N GLY A 99 -16.87 -10.11 -11.66
CA GLY A 99 -16.87 -10.08 -13.13
C GLY A 99 -15.59 -9.48 -13.74
N TYR A 100 -15.36 -9.80 -15.01
CA TYR A 100 -14.08 -9.58 -15.69
C TYR A 100 -14.05 -8.33 -16.56
N SER A 101 -12.86 -7.82 -16.85
CA SER A 101 -12.70 -6.88 -17.97
C SER A 101 -12.38 -7.67 -19.24
N SER A 102 -13.12 -7.41 -20.31
CA SER A 102 -12.83 -7.92 -21.66
C SER A 102 -11.68 -7.18 -22.33
N ASP A 103 -11.42 -5.93 -21.93
CA ASP A 103 -10.29 -5.15 -22.42
C ASP A 103 -9.38 -4.71 -21.28
N LEU A 104 -8.20 -5.32 -21.25
CA LEU A 104 -7.21 -5.13 -20.20
C LEU A 104 -6.49 -3.78 -20.30
N TYR A 105 -6.28 -3.25 -21.51
CA TYR A 105 -5.77 -1.89 -21.68
C TYR A 105 -6.74 -0.90 -21.06
N GLN A 106 -8.03 -1.09 -21.31
CA GLN A 106 -9.06 -0.15 -20.89
C GLN A 106 -9.32 -0.24 -19.39
N SER A 107 -9.27 -1.46 -18.85
CA SER A 107 -9.29 -1.73 -17.40
C SER A 107 -8.20 -0.98 -16.67
N SER A 108 -7.04 -0.85 -17.31
CA SER A 108 -5.86 -0.47 -16.59
C SER A 108 -5.46 0.99 -16.79
N PHE A 109 -5.72 1.57 -17.97
CA PHE A 109 -5.48 2.99 -18.24
C PHE A 109 -6.61 3.89 -17.78
N TYR A 110 -7.84 3.43 -17.97
CA TYR A 110 -9.03 4.23 -17.73
C TYR A 110 -9.81 3.72 -16.52
N GLY A 111 -9.41 2.59 -15.93
CA GLY A 111 -10.07 1.98 -14.78
C GLY A 111 -11.44 1.39 -15.16
N LEU A 112 -11.53 0.76 -16.34
CA LEU A 112 -12.66 -0.09 -16.73
C LEU A 112 -12.78 -1.25 -15.73
N ASN A 113 -14.01 -1.70 -15.48
CA ASN A 113 -14.27 -2.82 -14.57
C ASN A 113 -13.84 -2.56 -13.10
N ALA A 114 -13.81 -1.29 -12.67
CA ALA A 114 -13.30 -0.91 -11.37
C ALA A 114 -14.33 -0.82 -10.19
N ALA A 115 -14.21 -1.59 -9.12
CA ALA A 115 -14.72 -1.34 -7.77
C ALA A 115 -14.76 0.15 -7.42
N VAL A 116 -13.65 0.87 -7.47
CA VAL A 116 -13.66 2.32 -7.32
C VAL A 116 -12.76 2.96 -8.36
N ASN A 117 -13.36 3.69 -9.29
CA ASN A 117 -12.69 4.54 -10.26
C ASN A 117 -12.80 6.00 -9.81
N ILE A 118 -11.67 6.71 -9.70
CA ILE A 118 -11.64 8.14 -9.43
C ILE A 118 -10.83 8.78 -10.57
N ALA A 119 -11.47 9.64 -11.35
CA ALA A 119 -10.91 10.21 -12.58
C ALA A 119 -11.22 11.70 -12.72
N ASN A 120 -10.66 12.34 -13.74
CA ASN A 120 -10.98 13.72 -14.17
C ASN A 120 -10.90 14.75 -13.02
N ALA A 121 -9.76 14.78 -12.31
CA ALA A 121 -9.48 15.67 -11.18
C ALA A 121 -10.45 15.55 -9.99
N SER A 122 -11.12 14.40 -9.86
CA SER A 122 -12.02 14.13 -8.75
C SER A 122 -11.27 13.63 -7.51
N VAL A 123 -11.93 13.70 -6.36
CA VAL A 123 -11.42 13.24 -5.07
C VAL A 123 -12.45 12.33 -4.41
N ALA A 124 -12.01 11.20 -3.87
CA ALA A 124 -12.84 10.39 -2.99
C ALA A 124 -12.20 10.18 -1.61
N TYR A 125 -13.02 10.35 -0.57
CA TYR A 125 -12.71 10.02 0.81
C TYR A 125 -13.49 8.76 1.16
N LEU A 126 -12.82 7.67 1.51
CA LEU A 126 -13.49 6.44 1.95
C LEU A 126 -13.18 6.26 3.44
N ASP A 127 -14.17 6.44 4.33
CA ASP A 127 -14.16 6.25 5.79
C ASP A 127 -14.90 4.95 6.22
N ASN A 128 -14.34 4.11 7.07
CA ASN A 128 -14.88 2.79 7.39
C ASN A 128 -15.40 1.97 6.16
N VAL A 129 -14.69 1.98 5.01
CA VAL A 129 -15.12 1.27 3.78
C VAL A 129 -14.34 -0.03 3.56
N ASN A 130 -15.04 -1.11 3.23
CA ASN A 130 -14.44 -2.38 2.78
C ASN A 130 -14.55 -2.50 1.25
N VAL A 131 -13.43 -2.68 0.54
CA VAL A 131 -13.43 -2.89 -0.92
C VAL A 131 -12.96 -4.31 -1.21
N ASN A 132 -13.86 -5.11 -1.77
CA ASN A 132 -13.59 -6.48 -2.21
C ASN A 132 -13.68 -6.57 -3.74
N SER A 133 -12.63 -7.08 -4.36
CA SER A 133 -12.54 -7.36 -5.78
C SER A 133 -12.06 -8.80 -5.94
N SER A 134 -12.84 -9.67 -6.60
CA SER A 134 -12.36 -11.03 -6.93
C SER A 134 -11.16 -10.96 -7.86
N GLN A 135 -10.30 -12.00 -7.88
CA GLN A 135 -8.95 -12.02 -8.48
C GLN A 135 -8.85 -11.59 -9.95
N TRP A 136 -9.97 -11.54 -10.70
CA TRP A 136 -10.01 -11.04 -12.06
C TRP A 136 -10.76 -9.71 -12.27
N SER A 137 -11.31 -9.09 -11.22
CA SER A 137 -11.68 -7.67 -11.25
C SER A 137 -10.46 -6.78 -11.02
N ARG A 138 -9.47 -6.96 -11.91
CA ARG A 138 -8.14 -6.36 -11.92
C ARG A 138 -8.17 -4.85 -11.74
N GLN A 139 -7.85 -4.39 -10.55
CA GLN A 139 -7.98 -2.97 -10.26
C GLN A 139 -6.84 -2.31 -9.52
N HIS A 140 -6.32 -1.37 -10.29
CA HIS A 140 -6.04 0.01 -9.96
C HIS A 140 -7.04 0.67 -8.98
N LEU A 141 -6.56 1.06 -7.80
CA LEU A 141 -7.32 1.80 -6.81
C LEU A 141 -7.44 3.30 -7.13
N CYS A 142 -6.49 3.90 -7.89
CA CYS A 142 -6.53 5.35 -8.17
C CYS A 142 -5.67 5.74 -9.40
N SER A 143 -6.28 6.28 -10.47
CA SER A 143 -5.56 6.96 -11.56
C SER A 143 -5.62 8.49 -11.36
N ARG A 144 -4.44 9.11 -11.24
CA ARG A 144 -4.21 10.56 -11.32
C ARG A 144 -4.68 11.50 -10.19
N SER A 145 -5.27 11.07 -9.06
CA SER A 145 -5.55 11.99 -7.91
C SER A 145 -5.84 11.27 -6.58
N ASN A 146 -5.70 12.04 -5.48
CA ASN A 146 -5.71 11.66 -4.05
C ASN A 146 -6.79 10.65 -3.63
N CYS A 147 -6.34 9.62 -2.90
CA CYS A 147 -7.12 8.43 -2.61
C CYS A 147 -7.02 8.08 -1.11
N ARG A 148 -8.08 8.31 -0.32
CA ARG A 148 -8.11 8.00 1.12
C ARG A 148 -8.94 6.74 1.39
N THR A 149 -8.35 5.67 1.92
CA THR A 149 -9.10 4.46 2.32
C THR A 149 -9.02 4.23 3.81
N THR A 150 -9.98 3.48 4.36
CA THR A 150 -10.09 3.36 5.82
C THR A 150 -10.43 2.03 6.44
N ARG A 151 -10.65 0.90 5.75
CA ARG A 151 -10.64 -0.40 6.47
C ARG A 151 -10.01 -1.58 5.75
N HIS A 152 -10.38 -1.98 4.53
CA HIS A 152 -9.72 -3.15 3.92
C HIS A 152 -9.64 -3.11 2.39
N LEU A 153 -8.48 -3.48 1.86
CA LEU A 153 -8.19 -3.66 0.44
C LEU A 153 -7.58 -5.05 0.25
N THR A 154 -8.09 -5.86 -0.67
CA THR A 154 -7.42 -7.09 -1.14
C THR A 154 -7.04 -6.86 -2.59
N ALA A 155 -5.75 -6.91 -2.90
CA ALA A 155 -5.24 -6.56 -4.23
C ALA A 155 -4.54 -7.74 -4.92
N GLY A 156 -4.09 -7.52 -6.15
CA GLY A 156 -3.64 -8.60 -7.05
C GLY A 156 -2.59 -8.23 -8.10
N LEU A 157 -2.10 -9.31 -8.74
CA LEU A 157 -1.05 -9.49 -9.76
C LEU A 157 0.30 -8.78 -9.56
N LEU A 158 0.33 -7.46 -9.35
CA LEU A 158 1.59 -6.70 -9.37
C LEU A 158 1.98 -6.14 -7.98
N ALA A 159 0.99 -5.65 -7.21
CA ALA A 159 1.14 -5.14 -5.84
C ALA A 159 -0.21 -4.82 -5.20
N GLY A 160 -0.19 -4.63 -3.88
CA GLY A 160 -1.33 -4.19 -3.07
C GLY A 160 -1.90 -2.83 -3.49
N ALA A 161 -1.03 -1.87 -3.77
CA ALA A 161 -1.37 -0.63 -4.44
C ALA A 161 -0.22 -0.23 -5.36
N VAL A 162 -0.55 0.18 -6.59
CA VAL A 162 0.41 0.57 -7.61
C VAL A 162 0.23 2.05 -7.91
N ILE A 163 1.29 2.84 -7.72
CA ILE A 163 1.34 4.27 -8.05
C ILE A 163 2.40 4.48 -9.12
N PHE A 164 2.02 5.02 -10.27
CA PHE A 164 2.95 5.20 -11.38
C PHE A 164 2.59 6.37 -12.30
N SER A 165 3.57 6.80 -13.11
CA SER A 165 3.32 7.65 -14.28
C SER A 165 3.63 6.88 -15.56
N TYR A 166 2.90 7.18 -16.62
CA TYR A 166 3.14 6.62 -17.94
C TYR A 166 3.87 7.63 -18.84
N GLY A 167 4.98 7.22 -19.45
CA GLY A 167 5.79 8.11 -20.27
C GLY A 167 6.69 9.00 -19.41
N SER A 168 6.34 10.28 -19.27
CA SER A 168 7.09 11.20 -18.39
C SER A 168 6.82 10.92 -16.92
N ARG A 169 7.87 11.09 -16.10
CA ARG A 169 7.75 11.06 -14.64
C ARG A 169 6.97 12.28 -14.16
N GLU A 170 5.83 12.05 -13.52
CA GLU A 170 5.01 13.09 -12.92
C GLU A 170 5.10 13.08 -11.39
N SER A 171 4.59 14.15 -10.77
CA SER A 171 4.55 14.31 -9.31
C SER A 171 3.15 14.65 -8.82
N GLY A 172 2.90 14.45 -7.52
CA GLY A 172 1.66 14.88 -6.85
C GLY A 172 0.65 13.77 -6.60
N SER A 173 0.97 12.52 -6.93
CA SER A 173 0.14 11.37 -6.57
C SER A 173 0.23 11.09 -5.07
N GLU A 174 -0.92 11.00 -4.40
CA GLU A 174 -1.02 10.66 -2.97
C GLU A 174 -2.00 9.51 -2.74
N ILE A 175 -1.60 8.54 -1.92
CA ILE A 175 -2.51 7.56 -1.31
C ILE A 175 -2.47 7.73 0.21
N SER A 176 -3.61 7.64 0.87
CA SER A 176 -3.65 7.72 2.32
C SER A 176 -4.57 6.65 2.90
N LEU A 177 -4.04 5.84 3.80
CA LEU A 177 -4.74 4.74 4.43
C LEU A 177 -4.91 5.10 5.92
N THR A 178 -6.14 5.38 6.37
CA THR A 178 -6.42 5.74 7.78
C THR A 178 -7.36 4.74 8.43
N ASN A 179 -7.00 3.99 9.47
CA ASN A 179 -7.78 2.84 9.98
C ASN A 179 -7.85 1.62 9.04
N SER A 180 -7.00 1.58 8.02
CA SER A 180 -7.09 0.55 6.96
C SER A 180 -6.23 -0.68 7.22
N ARG A 181 -6.51 -1.74 6.49
CA ARG A 181 -5.65 -2.90 6.31
C ARG A 181 -5.64 -3.29 4.84
N LEU A 182 -4.52 -3.12 4.17
CA LEU A 182 -4.28 -3.64 2.84
C LEU A 182 -3.73 -5.08 2.97
N THR A 183 -4.27 -6.05 2.24
CA THR A 183 -3.75 -7.43 2.20
C THR A 183 -3.38 -7.79 0.77
N GLU A 184 -2.09 -8.03 0.53
CA GLU A 184 -1.54 -8.51 -0.73
C GLU A 184 -1.25 -10.01 -0.63
N LEU A 185 -1.95 -10.78 -1.46
CA LEU A 185 -1.97 -12.24 -1.39
C LEU A 185 -0.85 -12.93 -2.21
N PRO A 186 -0.46 -12.44 -3.40
CA PRO A 186 0.64 -13.05 -4.15
C PRO A 186 1.94 -13.10 -3.34
N ASP A 187 2.70 -14.18 -3.52
CA ASP A 187 3.95 -14.46 -2.79
C ASP A 187 5.17 -13.73 -3.36
N ASP A 188 5.01 -13.02 -4.48
CA ASP A 188 6.04 -12.21 -5.15
C ASP A 188 5.69 -10.72 -5.22
N ALA A 189 4.49 -10.30 -4.81
CA ALA A 189 4.01 -8.93 -4.95
C ALA A 189 4.25 -8.08 -3.70
N ALA A 190 4.50 -6.79 -3.88
CA ALA A 190 4.70 -5.83 -2.79
C ALA A 190 3.38 -5.29 -2.24
N GLY A 191 3.34 -4.84 -0.99
CA GLY A 191 2.18 -4.13 -0.45
C GLY A 191 1.92 -2.80 -1.17
N LEU A 192 2.96 -2.00 -1.37
CA LEU A 192 2.91 -0.76 -2.14
C LEU A 192 4.00 -0.78 -3.22
N TRP A 193 3.68 -0.35 -4.42
CA TRP A 193 4.62 -0.29 -5.53
C TRP A 193 4.57 1.08 -6.20
N PHE A 194 5.75 1.65 -6.42
CA PHE A 194 5.96 2.96 -7.04
C PHE A 194 6.83 2.81 -8.27
N GLY A 195 6.40 3.34 -9.41
CA GLY A 195 7.18 3.28 -10.65
C GLY A 195 7.08 4.54 -11.47
N ASN A 196 8.22 5.07 -11.96
CA ASN A 196 8.24 6.27 -12.80
C ASN A 196 7.41 7.44 -12.21
N VAL A 197 7.49 7.68 -10.89
CA VAL A 197 6.61 8.66 -10.21
C VAL A 197 7.31 9.32 -9.03
N ILE A 198 6.90 10.55 -8.71
CA ILE A 198 7.16 11.19 -7.42
C ILE A 198 5.85 11.22 -6.63
N ALA A 199 5.76 10.41 -5.58
CA ALA A 199 4.50 10.18 -4.87
C ALA A 199 4.66 10.20 -3.35
N SER A 200 3.55 10.45 -2.66
CA SER A 200 3.46 10.36 -1.21
C SER A 200 2.43 9.34 -0.75
N THR A 201 2.64 8.79 0.43
CA THR A 201 1.70 7.89 1.11
C THR A 201 1.59 8.26 2.58
N SER A 202 0.36 8.28 3.12
CA SER A 202 0.11 8.51 4.54
C SER A 202 -0.63 7.32 5.16
N LEU A 203 -0.01 6.64 6.12
CA LEU A 203 -0.57 5.50 6.83
C LEU A 203 -0.86 5.90 8.28
N VAL A 204 -2.14 5.91 8.69
CA VAL A 204 -2.56 6.30 10.05
C VAL A 204 -3.42 5.21 10.66
N ARG A 205 -3.02 4.58 11.77
CA ARG A 205 -3.75 3.43 12.35
C ARG A 205 -4.03 2.33 11.33
N SER A 206 -3.07 2.06 10.45
CA SER A 206 -3.25 1.15 9.33
C SER A 206 -2.28 -0.03 9.36
N GLN A 207 -2.63 -1.08 8.63
CA GLN A 207 -1.85 -2.29 8.43
C GLN A 207 -1.66 -2.54 6.92
N ILE A 208 -0.54 -3.15 6.56
CA ILE A 208 -0.32 -3.69 5.22
C ILE A 208 0.25 -5.08 5.44
N ASN A 209 -0.47 -6.09 4.98
CA ASN A 209 -0.13 -7.49 5.14
C ASN A 209 0.27 -8.01 3.77
N THR A 210 1.46 -8.60 3.66
CA THR A 210 1.97 -9.12 2.38
C THR A 210 2.43 -10.55 2.58
N THR A 211 2.01 -11.46 1.68
CA THR A 211 2.50 -12.85 1.70
C THR A 211 3.98 -12.92 1.35
N SER A 212 4.43 -12.08 0.42
CA SER A 212 5.83 -12.00 -0.04
C SER A 212 6.83 -11.54 1.02
N GLY A 213 6.36 -10.86 2.08
CA GLY A 213 7.21 -10.13 3.02
C GLY A 213 7.79 -8.84 2.46
N ILE A 214 7.44 -8.44 1.23
CA ILE A 214 7.84 -7.16 0.63
C ILE A 214 6.76 -6.12 0.94
N LEU A 215 7.10 -5.10 1.71
CA LEU A 215 6.16 -4.06 2.11
C LEU A 215 6.05 -2.97 1.04
N VAL A 216 7.19 -2.50 0.52
CA VAL A 216 7.22 -1.43 -0.48
C VAL A 216 8.30 -1.66 -1.55
N ILE A 217 7.95 -1.40 -2.81
CA ILE A 217 8.89 -1.31 -3.94
C ILE A 217 8.88 0.09 -4.57
N ALA A 218 10.07 0.66 -4.82
CA ALA A 218 10.26 1.83 -5.66
C ALA A 218 11.15 1.43 -6.83
N HIS A 219 10.58 1.50 -8.02
CA HIS A 219 11.18 0.97 -9.22
C HIS A 219 11.36 2.04 -10.29
N TYR A 220 12.38 1.85 -11.11
CA TYR A 220 12.64 2.67 -12.29
C TYR A 220 11.85 2.18 -13.51
N THR A 221 10.98 1.18 -13.32
CA THR A 221 10.09 0.70 -14.37
C THR A 221 8.76 1.39 -14.24
N GLN A 222 8.00 1.34 -15.33
CA GLN A 222 6.60 1.67 -15.32
C GLN A 222 5.83 0.37 -15.57
N VAL A 223 4.55 0.40 -15.21
CA VAL A 223 3.65 -0.65 -15.66
C VAL A 223 3.48 -0.51 -17.18
N THR A 224 3.62 -1.61 -17.93
CA THR A 224 3.38 -1.58 -19.37
C THR A 224 1.93 -1.29 -19.69
N GLN A 225 1.66 -0.93 -20.94
CA GLN A 225 0.30 -0.75 -21.42
C GLN A 225 -0.57 -1.99 -21.21
N GLU A 226 0.07 -3.14 -21.16
CA GLU A 226 -0.45 -4.48 -20.88
C GLU A 226 -0.81 -4.75 -19.41
N PHE A 227 -0.23 -4.01 -18.45
CA PHE A 227 -0.39 -4.19 -17.00
C PHE A 227 -0.20 -5.62 -16.46
N ASN A 228 0.51 -6.46 -17.20
CA ASN A 228 0.88 -7.81 -16.79
C ASN A 228 2.38 -7.98 -16.56
N HIS A 229 3.17 -6.95 -16.86
CA HIS A 229 4.58 -6.89 -16.57
C HIS A 229 5.04 -5.45 -16.41
N PHE A 230 6.19 -5.29 -15.77
CA PHE A 230 6.89 -4.01 -15.71
C PHE A 230 7.79 -3.88 -16.96
N ALA A 231 7.86 -2.68 -17.54
CA ALA A 231 8.89 -2.36 -18.54
C ALA A 231 9.77 -1.22 -18.06
N ASP A 232 10.99 -1.20 -18.57
CA ASP A 232 11.92 -0.11 -18.34
C ASP A 232 11.23 1.24 -18.59
N SER A 233 11.32 2.13 -17.60
CA SER A 233 10.96 3.52 -17.79
C SER A 233 12.23 4.36 -17.88
N THR A 234 12.08 5.61 -18.29
CA THR A 234 13.19 6.54 -18.39
C THR A 234 13.58 7.18 -17.05
N ALA A 235 12.81 6.96 -15.97
CA ALA A 235 13.06 7.64 -14.70
C ALA A 235 12.81 6.80 -13.44
N ALA A 236 13.65 7.04 -12.44
CA ALA A 236 13.56 6.46 -11.11
C ALA A 236 12.34 6.99 -10.32
N ALA A 237 11.72 6.12 -9.53
CA ALA A 237 10.65 6.50 -8.61
C ALA A 237 11.21 7.16 -7.33
N GLU A 238 10.45 8.11 -6.79
CA GLU A 238 10.72 8.79 -5.52
C GLU A 238 9.44 8.70 -4.67
N ALA A 239 9.49 7.95 -3.58
CA ALA A 239 8.33 7.72 -2.73
C ALA A 239 8.57 8.20 -1.29
N THR A 240 7.64 8.97 -0.75
CA THR A 240 7.64 9.39 0.66
C THR A 240 6.47 8.76 1.38
N ILE A 241 6.74 7.94 2.38
CA ILE A 241 5.73 7.26 3.19
C ILE A 241 5.81 7.79 4.62
N THR A 242 4.71 8.38 5.09
CA THR A 242 4.55 8.88 6.44
C THR A 242 3.63 7.95 7.22
N ILE A 243 4.08 7.48 8.38
CA ILE A 243 3.41 6.47 9.19
C ILE A 243 3.10 7.06 10.58
N SER A 244 1.87 6.87 11.04
CA SER A 244 1.38 7.27 12.35
C SER A 244 0.55 6.15 12.96
N GLU A 245 0.75 5.85 14.25
CA GLU A 245 -0.05 4.90 15.03
C GLU A 245 -0.25 3.53 14.34
N SER A 246 0.72 3.08 13.54
CA SER A 246 0.59 1.90 12.67
C SER A 246 1.67 0.87 12.98
N THR A 247 1.34 -0.41 12.80
CA THR A 247 2.29 -1.53 12.95
C THR A 247 2.46 -2.21 11.60
N LEU A 248 3.67 -2.16 11.06
CA LEU A 248 4.00 -2.61 9.71
C LEU A 248 5.12 -3.65 9.76
N THR A 249 5.02 -4.67 8.90
CA THR A 249 6.06 -5.72 8.76
C THR A 249 6.35 -5.94 7.29
N GLY A 250 7.63 -6.06 6.97
CA GLY A 250 8.12 -6.36 5.63
C GLY A 250 9.22 -5.41 5.17
N ASP A 251 9.82 -5.77 4.04
CA ASP A 251 11.02 -5.12 3.54
C ASP A 251 10.71 -3.97 2.58
N LEU A 252 11.63 -2.99 2.53
CA LEU A 252 11.58 -1.86 1.61
C LEU A 252 12.66 -2.05 0.54
N VAL A 253 12.27 -2.07 -0.73
CA VAL A 253 13.17 -2.42 -1.84
C VAL A 253 13.14 -1.35 -2.91
N ALA A 254 14.31 -0.79 -3.24
CA ALA A 254 14.41 0.19 -4.31
C ALA A 254 15.38 -0.28 -5.41
N PHE A 255 15.17 0.23 -6.63
CA PHE A 255 15.88 -0.22 -7.82
C PHE A 255 16.40 0.96 -8.64
N ASN A 256 17.65 0.86 -9.10
CA ASN A 256 18.28 1.64 -10.17
C ASN A 256 17.98 3.16 -10.15
N GLY A 257 18.44 3.83 -9.09
CA GLY A 257 18.27 5.26 -8.85
C GLY A 257 17.01 5.62 -8.07
N SER A 258 16.10 4.67 -7.86
CA SER A 258 14.87 4.91 -7.09
C SER A 258 15.15 5.11 -5.60
N SER A 259 14.23 5.80 -4.94
CA SER A 259 14.44 6.22 -3.56
C SER A 259 13.18 6.21 -2.71
N PHE A 260 13.40 6.06 -1.39
CA PHE A 260 12.37 6.18 -0.37
C PHE A 260 12.73 7.17 0.73
N SER A 261 11.70 7.80 1.26
CA SER A 261 11.67 8.39 2.59
C SER A 261 10.63 7.69 3.44
N TRP A 262 11.07 7.02 4.51
CA TRP A 262 10.25 6.26 5.45
C TRP A 262 10.20 6.99 6.80
N VAL A 263 9.04 7.57 7.14
CA VAL A 263 8.90 8.51 8.27
C VAL A 263 7.96 7.90 9.32
N LEU A 264 8.53 7.41 10.41
CA LEU A 264 7.80 6.82 11.53
C LEU A 264 7.53 7.87 12.61
N GLY A 265 6.24 8.17 12.85
CA GLY A 265 5.79 9.05 13.92
C GLY A 265 4.68 8.44 14.77
N ASN A 266 4.39 9.06 15.91
CA ASN A 266 3.25 8.79 16.79
C ASN A 266 3.04 7.29 17.07
N TYR A 267 3.93 6.69 17.87
CA TYR A 267 3.81 5.28 18.32
C TYR A 267 3.75 4.27 17.16
N SER A 268 4.41 4.55 16.04
CA SER A 268 4.47 3.61 14.93
C SER A 268 5.56 2.56 15.14
N THR A 269 5.33 1.35 14.62
CA THR A 269 6.31 0.27 14.68
C THR A 269 6.53 -0.33 13.29
N TRP A 270 7.80 -0.55 12.94
CA TRP A 270 8.19 -1.23 11.71
C TRP A 270 9.14 -2.38 12.01
N THR A 271 8.87 -3.55 11.43
CA THR A 271 9.79 -4.71 11.44
C THR A 271 10.20 -5.04 10.02
N GLY A 272 11.47 -4.87 9.68
CA GLY A 272 11.97 -5.07 8.31
C GLY A 272 13.38 -4.56 8.09
N LYS A 273 13.83 -4.62 6.83
CA LYS A 273 15.09 -4.04 6.35
C LYS A 273 14.90 -3.27 5.05
N THR A 274 15.91 -2.49 4.67
CA THR A 274 16.03 -1.91 3.33
C THR A 274 17.14 -2.59 2.53
N TYR A 275 16.93 -2.75 1.22
CA TYR A 275 17.99 -3.19 0.32
C TYR A 275 17.75 -2.75 -1.12
N SER A 276 18.83 -2.61 -1.89
CA SER A 276 18.72 -2.42 -3.33
C SER A 276 18.42 -3.77 -3.99
N GLY A 277 17.35 -3.82 -4.79
CA GLY A 277 17.04 -5.01 -5.59
C GLY A 277 17.90 -5.12 -6.85
N TYR A 278 18.33 -3.98 -7.40
CA TYR A 278 19.26 -3.89 -8.53
C TYR A 278 19.82 -2.47 -8.64
N GLY A 279 21.12 -2.35 -8.93
CA GLY A 279 21.78 -1.06 -9.14
C GLY A 279 21.82 -0.20 -7.87
N ASN A 280 22.06 1.10 -8.06
CA ASN A 280 22.12 2.04 -6.94
C ASN A 280 20.72 2.35 -6.41
N ALA A 281 20.55 2.54 -5.10
CA ALA A 281 19.27 2.91 -4.49
C ALA A 281 19.50 3.78 -3.26
N SER A 282 18.56 4.69 -2.96
CA SER A 282 18.66 5.60 -1.82
C SER A 282 17.54 5.40 -0.81
N PHE A 283 17.89 5.27 0.46
CA PHE A 283 16.94 5.00 1.55
C PHE A 283 17.12 6.04 2.65
N SER A 284 16.04 6.75 2.96
CA SER A 284 15.96 7.64 4.12
C SER A 284 14.98 7.06 5.13
N VAL A 285 15.40 6.92 6.38
CA VAL A 285 14.52 6.50 7.50
C VAL A 285 14.58 7.55 8.59
N SER A 286 13.42 7.99 9.08
CA SER A 286 13.33 8.86 10.24
C SER A 286 12.36 8.31 11.28
N LEU A 287 12.73 8.46 12.56
CA LEU A 287 11.90 8.06 13.70
C LEU A 287 11.71 9.24 14.66
N ASP A 288 10.50 9.39 15.18
CA ASP A 288 10.29 10.11 16.42
C ASP A 288 10.63 9.23 17.64
N ALA A 289 10.71 9.85 18.83
CA ALA A 289 11.11 9.17 20.06
C ALA A 289 10.06 8.17 20.58
N THR A 290 8.86 8.14 19.99
CA THR A 290 7.76 7.25 20.40
C THR A 290 7.64 6.02 19.51
N SER A 291 8.22 6.08 18.31
CA SER A 291 8.15 5.03 17.30
C SER A 291 9.36 4.11 17.39
N SER A 292 9.22 2.88 16.90
CA SER A 292 10.29 1.87 16.96
C SER A 292 10.51 1.12 15.65
N TRP A 293 11.73 0.64 15.47
CA TRP A 293 12.13 -0.18 14.34
C TRP A 293 12.87 -1.43 14.81
N THR A 294 12.44 -2.61 14.34
CA THR A 294 13.16 -3.87 14.48
C THR A 294 13.78 -4.29 13.15
N LEU A 295 15.10 -4.40 13.10
CA LEU A 295 15.83 -4.85 11.93
C LEU A 295 15.69 -6.36 11.74
N THR A 296 15.46 -6.78 10.50
CA THR A 296 15.45 -8.19 10.06
C THR A 296 16.68 -8.54 9.22
N GLY A 297 17.57 -7.58 8.98
CA GLY A 297 18.80 -7.77 8.22
C GLY A 297 19.72 -6.57 8.27
N ASN A 298 20.94 -6.73 7.75
CA ASN A 298 21.85 -5.60 7.56
C ASN A 298 21.24 -4.63 6.54
N THR A 299 21.31 -3.34 6.83
CA THR A 299 20.63 -2.30 6.04
C THR A 299 21.56 -1.11 5.86
N ALA A 300 21.53 -0.46 4.69
CA ALA A 300 22.32 0.73 4.41
C ALA A 300 21.40 1.90 4.05
N LEU A 301 21.59 3.03 4.71
CA LEU A 301 20.76 4.22 4.59
C LEU A 301 21.58 5.41 4.11
N THR A 302 21.05 6.15 3.14
CA THR A 302 21.59 7.45 2.72
C THR A 302 21.26 8.53 3.75
N ASN A 303 20.12 8.42 4.44
CA ASN A 303 19.77 9.31 5.54
C ASN A 303 19.12 8.53 6.69
N PHE A 304 19.57 8.78 7.91
CA PHE A 304 19.02 8.21 9.13
C PHE A 304 18.93 9.30 10.19
N THR A 305 17.72 9.57 10.67
CA THR A 305 17.49 10.47 11.78
C THR A 305 16.60 9.81 12.83
N ASP A 306 16.94 10.04 14.10
CA ASP A 306 16.17 9.53 15.23
C ASP A 306 16.09 10.63 16.29
N ALA A 307 14.86 10.91 16.75
CA ALA A 307 14.66 11.84 17.85
C ALA A 307 15.10 11.22 19.20
N ASP A 308 15.11 9.89 19.34
CA ASP A 308 15.74 9.22 20.48
C ASP A 308 17.26 9.08 20.23
N THR A 309 18.02 10.03 20.78
CA THR A 309 19.50 10.01 20.71
C THR A 309 20.15 8.78 21.34
N THR A 310 19.43 8.01 22.16
CA THR A 310 19.94 6.77 22.74
C THR A 310 19.86 5.59 21.78
N LEU A 311 19.03 5.69 20.72
CA LEU A 311 18.65 4.61 19.81
C LEU A 311 18.00 3.43 20.56
N GLY A 312 17.29 3.69 21.66
CA GLY A 312 16.64 2.66 22.47
C GLY A 312 15.43 2.04 21.78
N ASN A 313 14.87 2.77 20.83
CA ASN A 313 13.76 2.42 19.94
C ASN A 313 14.19 1.71 18.63
N VAL A 314 15.49 1.47 18.41
CA VAL A 314 16.01 0.72 17.26
C VAL A 314 16.60 -0.61 17.72
N HIS A 315 15.89 -1.71 17.41
CA HIS A 315 16.22 -3.07 17.80
C HIS A 315 16.88 -3.82 16.65
N CYS A 316 18.09 -4.30 16.86
CA CYS A 316 18.92 -4.78 15.75
C CYS A 316 18.88 -6.28 15.53
N ALA A 317 18.41 -7.08 16.49
CA ALA A 317 18.33 -8.54 16.39
C ALA A 317 19.62 -9.22 15.83
N GLY A 318 20.80 -8.66 16.14
CA GLY A 318 22.12 -9.11 15.68
C GLY A 318 22.63 -8.47 14.39
N TYR A 319 21.84 -7.63 13.73
CA TYR A 319 22.16 -6.97 12.45
C TYR A 319 22.78 -5.58 12.62
N ASN A 320 23.32 -5.02 11.55
CA ASN A 320 23.96 -3.72 11.55
C ASN A 320 23.23 -2.71 10.66
N LEU A 321 23.19 -1.46 11.12
CA LEU A 321 22.75 -0.31 10.36
C LEU A 321 23.98 0.45 9.85
N TYR A 322 24.06 0.63 8.54
CA TYR A 322 25.09 1.41 7.88
C TYR A 322 24.51 2.75 7.43
N TYR A 323 25.18 3.86 7.71
CA TYR A 323 24.73 5.19 7.29
C TYR A 323 25.78 5.90 6.44
N ASP A 324 25.35 6.74 5.51
CA ASP A 324 26.25 7.61 4.76
C ASP A 324 26.82 8.71 5.67
N SER A 325 28.08 8.57 6.10
CA SER A 325 28.75 9.55 6.94
C SER A 325 29.04 10.89 6.26
N SER A 326 28.88 10.97 4.93
CA SER A 326 29.04 12.22 4.17
C SER A 326 27.77 13.09 4.23
N SER A 327 26.61 12.51 4.55
CA SER A 327 25.37 13.25 4.74
C SER A 327 25.41 14.07 6.03
N ALA A 328 25.13 15.37 5.92
CA ALA A 328 25.10 16.28 7.06
C ALA A 328 24.04 15.91 8.12
N HIS A 329 23.05 15.10 7.75
CA HIS A 329 21.99 14.59 8.60
C HIS A 329 22.43 13.38 9.44
N ASN A 330 23.45 12.63 9.00
CA ASN A 330 23.87 11.37 9.64
C ASN A 330 25.05 11.56 10.60
N ARG A 331 24.92 12.48 11.57
CA ARG A 331 26.01 12.79 12.53
C ARG A 331 26.09 11.83 13.71
N CYS A 332 25.81 10.56 13.48
CA CYS A 332 25.93 9.53 14.50
C CYS A 332 27.40 9.10 14.63
N ALA A 333 27.83 8.73 15.83
CA ALA A 333 29.07 7.97 16.03
C ALA A 333 28.76 6.48 16.01
N SER A 334 29.74 5.65 15.63
CA SER A 334 29.58 4.20 15.71
C SER A 334 29.23 3.77 17.13
N LYS A 335 28.11 3.06 17.30
CA LYS A 335 27.58 2.67 18.63
C LYS A 335 26.93 1.29 18.56
N LYS A 336 27.06 0.53 19.66
CA LYS A 336 26.28 -0.70 19.85
C LYS A 336 24.80 -0.34 20.06
N MET A 337 23.93 -0.96 19.30
CA MET A 337 22.48 -0.81 19.38
C MET A 337 21.87 -1.95 20.20
N HIS A 338 20.58 -1.83 20.54
CA HIS A 338 19.88 -2.87 21.29
C HIS A 338 19.84 -4.18 20.47
N GLY A 339 20.10 -5.33 21.10
CA GLY A 339 20.12 -6.62 20.41
C GLY A 339 21.40 -6.90 19.61
N GLU A 340 22.57 -6.65 20.19
CA GLU A 340 23.91 -7.07 19.70
C GLU A 340 24.43 -6.43 18.38
N GLY A 341 23.62 -5.64 17.69
CA GLY A 341 23.98 -4.93 16.46
C GLY A 341 24.77 -3.62 16.65
N TYR A 342 25.26 -3.05 15.53
CA TYR A 342 25.93 -1.74 15.53
C TYR A 342 25.36 -0.79 14.46
N ILE A 343 25.31 0.50 14.80
CA ILE A 343 25.23 1.59 13.82
C ILE A 343 26.65 2.04 13.49
N LYS A 344 26.99 2.19 12.21
CA LYS A 344 28.34 2.60 11.77
C LYS A 344 28.35 3.21 10.35
N PRO A 345 29.38 3.99 9.99
CA PRO A 345 29.53 4.50 8.63
C PRO A 345 29.51 3.38 7.58
N ALA A 346 28.79 3.63 6.50
CA ALA A 346 28.73 2.77 5.33
C ALA A 346 29.99 2.92 4.47
N THR A 347 30.48 1.82 3.91
CA THR A 347 31.41 1.86 2.78
C THR A 347 30.66 2.28 1.51
N LYS A 348 31.40 2.75 0.49
CA LYS A 348 30.80 3.07 -0.82
C LYS A 348 30.03 1.89 -1.43
N SER A 349 30.58 0.67 -1.31
CA SER A 349 29.93 -0.54 -1.82
C SER A 349 28.61 -0.86 -1.10
N GLN A 350 28.50 -0.54 0.19
CA GLN A 350 27.26 -0.76 0.94
C GLN A 350 26.16 0.23 0.55
N LEU A 351 26.52 1.47 0.17
CA LEU A 351 25.56 2.46 -0.29
C LEU A 351 25.10 2.24 -1.74
N GLN A 352 25.95 1.64 -2.57
CA GLN A 352 25.66 1.47 -4.01
C GLN A 352 24.90 0.18 -4.36
N GLY A 353 24.67 -0.71 -3.38
CA GLY A 353 24.16 -2.06 -3.63
C GLY A 353 25.24 -2.97 -4.24
N SER A 354 25.11 -4.28 -4.06
CA SER A 354 25.97 -5.25 -4.74
C SER A 354 25.58 -5.32 -6.22
N HIS A 355 26.56 -5.17 -7.13
CA HIS A 355 26.37 -5.29 -8.57
C HIS A 355 26.02 -6.70 -9.01
#